data_AF-A0A319E0I3-F1
#
_entry.id   AF-A0A319E0I3-F1
#
_cell.length_a   1.000
_cell.length_b   1.000
_cell.length_c   1.000
_cell.angle_alpha   90.00
_cell.angle_beta   90.00
_cell.angle_gamma   90.00
#
_symmetry.space_group_name_H-M   'P 1'
#
loop_
_entity.id
_entity.type
_entity.pdbx_description
1 polymer ?
#
loop_
_entity_poly.entity_id
_entity_poly.type
_entity_poly.pdbx_seq_one_letter_code
_entity_poly.pdbx_strand_id
1 'polypeptide(L)'
;MFKPKGTAQYAPLDMDEERAHSSLSSPPNPQSSRIKLLAVKVVWVYALILTVMYAFTFRRGSSKLVPILGHELPMRPVIFAPDTRYTDISDPAWESLIPPGKGFIAVNNPKSHGLSGGFPIPGGNSEGYSLSVFHQIHCLALLDRTLRQSDLAMSSSPSASMHSPPRRDTHVNTHGSAHVAHCVDYLRQAIMCAADTTPEKARVVNGTVQQDTDGWGVVHQCRDWDEVYEFAKTNRAFESEGII
;
A
#
# COMPACT_ATOMS: atom_id res chain seq x y z
N MET A 1 -59.07 21.06 70.69
CA MET A 1 -59.07 22.53 70.51
C MET A 1 -57.73 22.86 69.86
N PHE A 2 -57.54 23.11 68.56
CA PHE A 2 -58.37 23.69 67.48
C PHE A 2 -58.18 22.95 66.11
N LYS A 3 -59.22 23.12 65.27
CA LYS A 3 -59.52 22.71 63.87
C LYS A 3 -58.69 23.53 62.81
N PRO A 4 -58.86 23.38 61.47
CA PRO A 4 -58.52 22.27 60.55
C PRO A 4 -57.85 22.79 59.22
N LYS A 5 -57.58 21.94 58.21
CA LYS A 5 -57.54 22.36 56.79
C LYS A 5 -58.25 21.33 55.90
N GLY A 6 -59.04 21.86 54.96
CA GLY A 6 -60.11 21.21 54.19
C GLY A 6 -59.66 20.13 53.19
N THR A 7 -60.50 19.12 52.99
CA THR A 7 -61.56 18.98 51.95
C THR A 7 -61.03 18.48 50.61
N ALA A 8 -61.27 17.20 50.33
CA ALA A 8 -61.78 16.74 49.04
C ALA A 8 -62.57 15.44 49.29
N GLN A 9 -63.79 15.42 48.77
CA GLN A 9 -64.83 14.43 49.00
C GLN A 9 -64.62 13.26 48.03
N TYR A 10 -64.62 12.03 48.54
CA TYR A 10 -64.55 10.79 47.77
C TYR A 10 -65.97 10.21 47.64
N ALA A 11 -66.40 9.88 46.42
CA ALA A 11 -67.64 9.14 46.17
C ALA A 11 -67.27 7.73 45.68
N PRO A 12 -67.69 6.66 46.36
CA PRO A 12 -67.40 5.30 45.94
C PRO A 12 -68.42 4.75 44.93
N LEU A 13 -67.99 3.65 44.33
CA LEU A 13 -68.39 3.01 43.08
C LEU A 13 -69.62 2.09 43.21
N ASP A 14 -69.97 1.51 42.04
CA ASP A 14 -70.57 0.18 41.82
C ASP A 14 -72.07 0.17 41.50
N MET A 15 -72.60 -0.65 40.59
CA MET A 15 -72.11 -1.64 39.60
C MET A 15 -73.31 -1.88 38.67
N ASP A 16 -73.06 -2.22 37.39
CA ASP A 16 -73.93 -2.96 36.44
C ASP A 16 -73.30 -2.77 35.04
N GLU A 17 -72.19 -3.44 34.74
CA GLU A 17 -72.11 -4.76 34.11
C GLU A 17 -72.38 -4.74 32.58
N GLU A 18 -71.24 -4.67 31.87
CA GLU A 18 -70.90 -5.25 30.57
C GLU A 18 -71.97 -5.37 29.45
N ARG A 19 -71.86 -4.48 28.46
CA ARG A 19 -71.92 -4.91 27.05
C ARG A 19 -70.83 -4.20 26.25
N ALA A 20 -69.80 -4.97 25.91
CA ALA A 20 -68.69 -4.60 25.05
C ALA A 20 -69.16 -3.96 23.73
N HIS A 21 -68.73 -2.73 23.48
CA HIS A 21 -68.79 -2.11 22.17
C HIS A 21 -67.67 -2.70 21.29
N SER A 22 -68.02 -3.65 20.43
CA SER A 22 -67.19 -3.99 19.27
C SER A 22 -67.29 -2.87 18.23
N SER A 23 -66.41 -1.88 18.28
CA SER A 23 -66.15 -0.99 17.15
C SER A 23 -65.24 -1.70 16.16
N LEU A 24 -65.83 -2.40 15.19
CA LEU A 24 -65.07 -2.89 14.05
C LEU A 24 -64.53 -1.68 13.27
N SER A 25 -63.21 -1.56 13.24
CA SER A 25 -62.50 -0.51 12.49
C SER A 25 -62.80 -0.61 10.99
N SER A 26 -63.04 0.53 10.37
CA SER A 26 -63.22 0.64 8.92
C SER A 26 -61.97 0.11 8.19
N PRO A 27 -62.10 -0.68 7.11
CA PRO A 27 -60.94 -1.17 6.39
C PRO A 27 -60.12 0.01 5.82
N PRO A 28 -58.78 -0.08 5.83
CA PRO A 28 -57.93 1.01 5.34
C PRO A 28 -58.25 1.30 3.86
N ASN A 29 -58.41 2.59 3.54
CA ASN A 29 -58.71 3.05 2.18
C ASN A 29 -57.68 2.50 1.18
N PRO A 30 -58.10 1.73 0.15
CA PRO A 30 -57.19 1.08 -0.79
C PRO A 30 -56.33 2.06 -1.61
N GLN A 31 -56.71 3.34 -1.71
CA GLN A 31 -55.84 4.37 -2.31
C GLN A 31 -54.67 4.74 -1.39
N SER A 32 -54.89 4.79 -0.07
CA SER A 32 -53.86 5.14 0.91
C SER A 32 -52.78 4.06 1.03
N SER A 33 -53.16 2.78 0.90
CA SER A 33 -52.23 1.66 0.92
C SER A 33 -51.38 1.59 -0.36
N ARG A 34 -51.96 1.94 -1.52
CA ARG A 34 -51.23 2.05 -2.79
C ARG A 34 -50.22 3.19 -2.78
N ILE A 35 -50.56 4.35 -2.21
CA ILE A 35 -49.63 5.49 -2.07
C ILE A 35 -48.47 5.15 -1.14
N LYS A 36 -48.75 4.52 0.01
CA LYS A 36 -47.70 4.05 0.94
C LYS A 36 -46.77 3.02 0.28
N LEU A 37 -47.31 2.08 -0.48
CA LEU A 37 -46.52 1.08 -1.19
C LEU A 37 -45.67 1.71 -2.30
N LEU A 38 -46.20 2.71 -3.02
CA LEU A 38 -45.46 3.47 -4.02
C LEU A 38 -44.30 4.25 -3.39
N ALA A 39 -44.53 4.92 -2.27
CA ALA A 39 -43.51 5.66 -1.53
C ALA A 39 -42.37 4.74 -1.05
N VAL A 40 -42.70 3.57 -0.50
CA VAL A 40 -41.71 2.57 -0.09
C VAL A 40 -40.89 2.10 -1.28
N LYS A 41 -41.52 1.80 -2.43
CA LYS A 41 -40.80 1.40 -3.66
C LYS A 41 -39.86 2.50 -4.15
N VAL A 42 -40.28 3.76 -4.12
CA VAL A 42 -39.44 4.90 -4.52
C VAL A 42 -38.22 5.02 -3.61
N VAL A 43 -38.39 4.88 -2.29
CA VAL A 43 -37.27 4.91 -1.33
C VAL A 43 -36.27 3.79 -1.59
N TRP A 44 -36.75 2.57 -1.82
CA TRP A 44 -35.87 1.42 -2.13
C TRP A 44 -35.12 1.59 -3.46
N VAL A 45 -35.78 2.12 -4.49
CA VAL A 45 -35.12 2.43 -5.77
C VAL A 45 -34.06 3.51 -5.59
N TYR A 46 -34.34 4.56 -4.82
CA TYR A 46 -33.38 5.62 -4.56
C TYR A 46 -32.18 5.12 -3.75
N ALA A 47 -32.41 4.30 -2.72
CA ALA A 47 -31.34 3.66 -1.95
C ALA A 47 -30.48 2.71 -2.80
N LEU A 48 -31.10 1.97 -3.73
CA LEU A 48 -30.39 1.13 -4.69
C LEU A 48 -29.54 1.97 -5.66
N ILE A 49 -30.09 3.09 -6.18
CA ILE A 49 -29.34 4.00 -7.05
C ILE A 49 -28.15 4.60 -6.29
N LEU A 50 -28.34 5.02 -5.04
CA LEU A 50 -27.25 5.57 -4.22
C LEU A 50 -26.18 4.53 -3.89
N THR A 51 -26.55 3.29 -3.59
CA THR A 51 -25.58 2.20 -3.35
C THR A 51 -24.84 1.80 -4.63
N VAL A 52 -25.51 1.75 -5.78
CA VAL A 52 -24.87 1.51 -7.08
C VAL A 52 -23.95 2.67 -7.46
N MET A 53 -24.38 3.92 -7.26
CA MET A 53 -23.55 5.11 -7.46
C MET A 53 -22.32 5.10 -6.54
N TYR A 54 -22.50 4.80 -5.26
CA TYR A 54 -21.41 4.66 -4.30
C TYR A 54 -20.44 3.56 -4.72
N ALA A 55 -20.95 2.36 -5.07
CA ALA A 55 -20.14 1.25 -5.58
C ALA A 55 -19.43 1.59 -6.90
N PHE A 56 -20.03 2.38 -7.78
CA PHE A 56 -19.40 2.84 -9.03
C PHE A 56 -18.31 3.89 -8.76
N THR A 57 -18.53 4.83 -7.83
CA THR A 57 -17.50 5.79 -7.41
C THR A 57 -16.34 5.11 -6.71
N PHE A 58 -16.59 4.02 -5.97
CA PHE A 58 -15.57 3.24 -5.28
C PHE A 58 -14.82 2.28 -6.22
N ARG A 59 -15.50 1.69 -7.22
CA ARG A 59 -14.87 0.85 -8.26
C ARG A 59 -14.08 1.62 -9.30
N ARG A 60 -14.30 2.93 -9.47
CA ARG A 60 -13.52 3.77 -10.38
C ARG A 60 -12.20 4.21 -9.74
N GLY A 61 -11.48 3.25 -9.16
CA GLY A 61 -10.02 3.28 -9.06
C GLY A 61 -9.47 3.25 -10.48
N SER A 62 -9.54 4.40 -11.15
CA SER A 62 -8.90 4.62 -12.44
C SER A 62 -7.45 4.20 -12.28
N SER A 63 -6.90 3.46 -13.23
CA SER A 63 -5.45 3.26 -13.37
C SER A 63 -4.81 4.65 -13.48
N LYS A 64 -4.45 5.22 -12.32
CA LYS A 64 -4.01 6.61 -12.22
C LYS A 64 -2.55 6.66 -12.62
N LEU A 65 -2.23 7.61 -13.49
CA LEU A 65 -0.92 8.23 -13.53
C LEU A 65 -0.46 8.46 -12.08
N VAL A 66 0.81 8.16 -11.77
CA VAL A 66 1.40 8.47 -10.47
C VAL A 66 2.06 9.85 -10.63
N PRO A 67 1.40 10.96 -10.25
CA PRO A 67 2.00 12.26 -10.39
C PRO A 67 3.15 12.41 -9.40
N ILE A 68 4.36 12.67 -9.90
CA ILE A 68 5.46 13.18 -9.06
C ILE A 68 5.29 14.68 -8.98
N LEU A 69 4.82 15.21 -7.86
CA LEU A 69 4.68 16.67 -7.67
C LEU A 69 3.89 17.36 -8.80
N GLY A 70 2.92 16.66 -9.39
CA GLY A 70 2.12 17.16 -10.54
C GLY A 70 2.68 16.81 -11.92
N HIS A 71 3.82 16.12 -12.02
CA HIS A 71 4.35 15.59 -13.26
C HIS A 71 3.84 14.18 -13.54
N GLU A 72 3.17 14.03 -14.67
CA GLU A 72 2.69 12.75 -15.17
C GLU A 72 3.84 11.97 -15.83
N LEU A 73 4.14 10.78 -15.31
CA LEU A 73 5.10 9.87 -15.94
C LEU A 73 4.37 8.84 -16.81
N PRO A 74 4.77 8.68 -18.09
CA PRO A 74 4.14 7.70 -18.95
C PRO A 74 4.52 6.28 -18.54
N MET A 75 3.55 5.37 -18.61
CA MET A 75 3.80 3.94 -18.50
C MET A 75 4.25 3.39 -19.85
N ARG A 76 5.25 2.49 -19.84
CA ARG A 76 5.68 1.76 -21.03
C ARG A 76 5.80 0.27 -20.73
N PRO A 77 5.46 -0.63 -21.68
CA PRO A 77 5.72 -2.05 -21.52
C PRO A 77 7.23 -2.32 -21.59
N VAL A 78 7.71 -3.21 -20.73
CA VAL A 78 9.10 -3.70 -20.72
C VAL A 78 9.06 -5.22 -20.58
N ILE A 79 9.84 -5.91 -21.39
CA ILE A 79 10.05 -7.36 -21.27
C ILE A 79 11.32 -7.54 -20.46
N PHE A 80 11.26 -8.38 -19.42
CA PHE A 80 12.45 -8.71 -18.65
C PHE A 80 13.29 -9.72 -19.43
N ALA A 81 14.57 -9.40 -19.57
CA ALA A 81 15.52 -10.25 -20.27
C ALA A 81 16.87 -10.18 -19.53
N PRO A 82 17.66 -11.26 -19.54
CA PRO A 82 19.01 -11.21 -18.99
C PRO A 82 19.83 -10.11 -19.68
N ASP A 83 20.49 -9.27 -18.87
CA ASP A 83 21.40 -8.24 -19.37
C ASP A 83 22.77 -8.42 -18.71
N THR A 84 23.73 -8.86 -19.53
CA THR A 84 25.08 -9.20 -19.05
C THR A 84 25.82 -8.03 -18.44
N ARG A 85 25.45 -6.79 -18.78
CA ARG A 85 26.06 -5.58 -18.19
C ARG A 85 25.77 -5.44 -16.71
N TYR A 86 24.71 -6.07 -16.20
CA TYR A 86 24.37 -6.05 -14.78
C TYR A 86 24.79 -7.33 -14.05
N THR A 87 25.55 -8.19 -14.72
CA THR A 87 26.12 -9.40 -14.11
C THR A 87 27.49 -9.16 -13.47
N ASP A 88 28.08 -7.99 -13.68
CA ASP A 88 29.32 -7.51 -13.05
C ASP A 88 29.09 -6.12 -12.47
N ILE A 89 29.26 -5.95 -11.15
CA ILE A 89 29.07 -4.67 -10.46
C ILE A 89 30.09 -3.60 -10.87
N SER A 90 31.21 -4.00 -11.47
CA SER A 90 32.21 -3.07 -11.99
C SER A 90 31.88 -2.52 -13.37
N ASP A 91 30.85 -3.06 -14.03
CA ASP A 91 30.39 -2.56 -15.32
C ASP A 91 29.83 -1.11 -15.16
N PRO A 92 30.26 -0.15 -16.00
CA PRO A 92 29.77 1.22 -15.97
C PRO A 92 28.25 1.37 -16.13
N ALA A 93 27.55 0.35 -16.64
CA ALA A 93 26.10 0.35 -16.76
C ALA A 93 25.41 0.52 -15.41
N TRP A 94 26.00 0.08 -14.29
CA TRP A 94 25.45 0.31 -12.95
C TRP A 94 25.38 1.79 -12.59
N GLU A 95 26.46 2.53 -12.86
CA GLU A 95 26.51 3.98 -12.63
C GLU A 95 25.48 4.72 -13.49
N SER A 96 25.19 4.22 -14.69
CA SER A 96 24.19 4.82 -15.59
C SER A 96 22.74 4.71 -15.10
N LEU A 97 22.45 3.82 -14.13
CA LEU A 97 21.11 3.70 -13.55
C LEU A 97 20.79 4.85 -12.59
N ILE A 98 21.81 5.53 -12.08
CA ILE A 98 21.68 6.64 -11.15
C ILE A 98 21.87 7.95 -11.93
N PRO A 99 20.84 8.81 -12.01
CA PRO A 99 20.95 10.05 -12.78
C PRO A 99 21.87 11.05 -12.07
N PRO A 100 22.32 12.11 -12.78
CA PRO A 100 22.93 13.27 -12.14
C PRO A 100 22.07 13.78 -10.96
N GLY A 101 22.71 14.12 -9.85
CA GLY A 101 22.01 14.42 -8.59
C GLY A 101 21.61 13.19 -7.78
N LYS A 102 22.00 11.97 -8.21
CA LYS A 102 21.80 10.69 -7.51
C LYS A 102 20.34 10.33 -7.25
N GLY A 103 19.40 10.89 -8.01
CA GLY A 103 17.97 10.71 -7.79
C GLY A 103 17.35 11.62 -6.73
N PHE A 104 18.12 12.57 -6.19
CA PHE A 104 17.58 13.63 -5.35
C PHE A 104 16.92 14.72 -6.19
N ILE A 105 15.75 15.16 -5.76
CA ILE A 105 14.99 16.25 -6.35
C ILE A 105 14.90 17.43 -5.39
N ALA A 106 14.95 18.64 -5.94
CA ALA A 106 14.66 19.85 -5.20
C ALA A 106 13.15 20.13 -5.26
N VAL A 107 12.53 20.34 -4.10
CA VAL A 107 11.11 20.68 -3.98
C VAL A 107 10.99 22.07 -3.41
N ASN A 108 10.45 22.99 -4.21
CA ASN A 108 10.12 24.34 -3.75
C ASN A 108 8.85 24.29 -2.90
N ASN A 109 8.84 25.00 -1.77
CA ASN A 109 7.70 25.06 -0.85
C ASN A 109 7.13 23.66 -0.50
N PRO A 110 7.93 22.72 0.05
CA PRO A 110 7.53 21.32 0.21
C PRO A 110 6.18 21.11 0.92
N LYS A 111 5.84 22.00 1.86
CA LYS A 111 4.55 21.98 2.56
C LYS A 111 3.33 22.08 1.62
N SER A 112 3.41 22.80 0.50
CA SER A 112 2.30 22.87 -0.48
C SER A 112 2.07 21.54 -1.20
N HIS A 113 3.05 20.64 -1.15
CA HIS A 113 2.97 19.28 -1.69
C HIS A 113 2.73 18.23 -0.60
N GLY A 114 2.44 18.64 0.64
CA GLY A 114 2.28 17.73 1.78
C GLY A 114 3.59 17.09 2.25
N LEU A 115 4.74 17.60 1.79
CA LEU A 115 6.07 17.10 2.14
C LEU A 115 6.66 17.89 3.30
N SER A 116 7.50 17.22 4.09
CA SER A 116 8.34 17.83 5.13
C SER A 116 9.51 16.90 5.46
N GLY A 117 10.58 17.47 6.01
CA GLY A 117 11.72 16.71 6.48
C GLY A 117 12.74 16.35 5.39
N GLY A 118 12.74 17.07 4.27
CA GLY A 118 13.87 17.04 3.35
C GLY A 118 15.05 17.82 3.90
N PHE A 119 16.22 17.69 3.27
CA PHE A 119 17.39 18.50 3.67
C PHE A 119 17.30 19.91 3.08
N PRO A 120 17.72 20.95 3.82
CA PRO A 120 17.63 22.32 3.32
C PRO A 120 18.52 22.52 2.09
N ILE A 121 17.97 23.14 1.05
CA ILE A 121 18.74 23.58 -0.11
C ILE A 121 19.06 25.07 0.05
N PRO A 122 20.34 25.49 -0.05
CA PRO A 122 20.71 26.90 0.07
C PRO A 122 20.00 27.79 -0.95
N GLY A 123 19.59 28.99 -0.52
CA GLY A 123 19.09 30.03 -1.42
C GLY A 123 17.57 30.11 -1.58
N GLY A 124 16.77 29.43 -0.74
CA GLY A 124 15.31 29.59 -0.77
C GLY A 124 14.54 28.72 0.21
N ASN A 125 13.22 28.66 0.03
CA ASN A 125 12.31 27.78 0.78
C ASN A 125 12.18 26.42 0.06
N SER A 126 13.31 25.76 -0.18
CA SER A 126 13.38 24.52 -0.93
C SER A 126 14.10 23.45 -0.12
N GLU A 127 13.61 22.22 -0.24
CA GLU A 127 14.19 21.06 0.42
C GLU A 127 14.48 19.96 -0.60
N GLY A 128 15.50 19.15 -0.32
CA GLY A 128 15.89 18.01 -1.12
C GLY A 128 15.29 16.70 -0.59
N TYR A 129 14.83 15.86 -1.51
CA TYR A 129 14.23 14.55 -1.24
C TYR A 129 14.80 13.52 -2.22
N SER A 130 15.00 12.29 -1.77
CA SER A 130 15.39 11.19 -2.67
C SER A 130 14.15 10.55 -3.28
N LEU A 131 14.14 10.19 -4.56
CA LEU A 131 13.09 9.31 -5.07
C LEU A 131 13.42 7.85 -4.71
N SER A 132 12.47 7.15 -4.10
CA SER A 132 12.65 5.78 -3.59
C SER A 132 13.27 4.81 -4.58
N VAL A 133 12.89 4.85 -5.86
CA VAL A 133 13.45 3.98 -6.90
C VAL A 133 14.97 4.07 -6.98
N PHE A 134 15.56 5.26 -6.84
CA PHE A 134 17.02 5.42 -6.94
C PHE A 134 17.73 4.98 -5.65
N HIS A 135 17.08 5.17 -4.49
CA HIS A 135 17.58 4.61 -3.25
C HIS A 135 17.54 3.07 -3.27
N GLN A 136 16.48 2.46 -3.80
CA GLN A 136 16.36 1.01 -4.00
C GLN A 136 17.46 0.46 -4.92
N ILE A 137 17.72 1.13 -6.06
CA ILE A 137 18.82 0.74 -6.96
C ILE A 137 20.18 0.87 -6.26
N HIS A 138 20.41 1.96 -5.52
CA HIS A 138 21.64 2.14 -4.75
C HIS A 138 21.86 0.99 -3.74
N CYS A 139 20.83 0.65 -2.97
CA CYS A 139 20.87 -0.46 -2.01
C CYS A 139 21.11 -1.82 -2.69
N LEU A 140 20.47 -2.06 -3.84
CA LEU A 140 20.70 -3.29 -4.61
C LEU A 140 22.15 -3.40 -5.10
N ALA A 141 22.73 -2.30 -5.58
CA ALA A 141 24.13 -2.26 -6.01
C ALA A 141 25.10 -2.54 -4.84
N LEU A 142 24.82 -2.00 -3.65
CA LEU A 142 25.60 -2.30 -2.44
C LEU A 142 25.49 -3.77 -2.05
N LEU A 143 24.28 -4.33 -2.10
CA LEU A 143 24.06 -5.75 -1.80
C LEU A 143 24.82 -6.65 -2.78
N ASP A 144 24.72 -6.40 -4.08
CA ASP A 144 25.44 -7.16 -5.11
C ASP A 144 26.96 -7.10 -4.90
N ARG A 145 27.50 -5.91 -4.59
CA ARG A 145 28.90 -5.74 -4.26
C ARG A 145 29.30 -6.58 -3.05
N THR A 146 28.53 -6.54 -1.96
CA THR A 146 28.83 -7.30 -0.74
C THR A 146 28.78 -8.81 -0.99
N LEU A 147 27.75 -9.31 -1.66
CA LEU A 147 27.58 -10.74 -1.94
C LEU A 147 28.73 -11.30 -2.79
N ARG A 148 29.16 -10.56 -3.82
CA ARG A 148 30.28 -10.98 -4.68
C ARG A 148 31.63 -10.88 -3.99
N GLN A 149 31.83 -9.87 -3.14
CA GLN A 149 33.05 -9.76 -2.33
C GLN A 149 33.17 -10.95 -1.37
N SER A 150 32.07 -11.39 -0.75
CA SER A 150 32.09 -12.60 0.09
C SER A 150 32.40 -13.87 -0.70
N ASP A 151 31.84 -14.06 -1.90
CA ASP A 151 32.12 -15.21 -2.74
C ASP A 151 33.61 -15.30 -3.14
N LEU A 152 34.22 -14.16 -3.49
CA LEU A 152 35.64 -14.08 -3.80
C LEU A 152 36.52 -14.38 -2.57
N ALA A 153 36.15 -13.84 -1.40
CA ALA A 153 36.88 -14.09 -0.15
C ALA A 153 36.84 -15.57 0.25
N MET A 154 35.68 -16.23 0.14
CA MET A 154 35.56 -17.67 0.42
C MET A 154 36.34 -18.53 -0.58
N SER A 155 36.30 -18.16 -1.87
CA SER A 155 37.02 -18.88 -2.94
C SER A 155 38.55 -18.74 -2.84
N SER A 156 39.04 -17.72 -2.14
CA SER A 156 40.47 -17.46 -1.94
C SER A 156 41.09 -18.13 -0.70
N SER A 157 40.30 -18.84 0.12
CA SER A 157 40.79 -19.50 1.34
C SER A 157 41.50 -20.83 1.02
N PRO A 158 42.80 -21.00 1.36
CA PRO A 158 43.56 -22.22 1.05
C PRO A 158 43.08 -23.50 1.77
N SER A 159 42.16 -23.37 2.74
CA SER A 159 41.75 -24.46 3.63
C SER A 159 40.55 -25.29 3.12
N ALA A 160 39.99 -24.99 1.95
CA ALA A 160 38.82 -25.71 1.42
C ALA A 160 39.15 -27.02 0.67
N SER A 161 40.38 -27.55 0.79
CA SER A 161 40.81 -28.75 0.03
C SER A 161 41.00 -30.04 0.84
N MET A 162 40.55 -30.12 2.10
CA MET A 162 40.71 -31.37 2.87
C MET A 162 39.45 -31.70 3.67
N HIS A 163 38.77 -32.78 3.26
CA HIS A 163 37.65 -33.48 3.94
C HIS A 163 36.22 -33.00 3.62
N SER A 164 35.86 -32.93 2.34
CA SER A 164 34.45 -33.16 1.96
C SER A 164 34.39 -34.17 0.82
N PRO A 165 33.61 -35.26 0.95
CA PRO A 165 33.46 -36.22 -0.13
C PRO A 165 32.82 -35.51 -1.33
N PRO A 166 33.10 -35.94 -2.57
CA PRO A 166 32.54 -35.31 -3.75
C PRO A 166 31.02 -35.51 -3.72
N ARG A 167 30.27 -34.47 -3.34
CA ARG A 167 28.84 -34.43 -3.58
C ARG A 167 28.66 -34.50 -5.09
N ARG A 168 28.05 -35.57 -5.58
CA ARG A 168 27.68 -35.77 -7.00
C ARG A 168 26.48 -34.89 -7.35
N ASP A 169 26.59 -33.61 -7.04
CA ASP A 169 25.67 -32.59 -7.46
C ASP A 169 26.53 -31.66 -8.33
N THR A 170 26.52 -31.89 -9.64
CA THR A 170 27.24 -31.12 -10.67
C THR A 170 26.71 -29.70 -10.84
N HIS A 171 26.22 -29.10 -9.76
CA HIS A 171 25.51 -27.82 -9.69
C HIS A 171 26.01 -26.90 -8.56
N VAL A 172 27.11 -27.20 -7.84
CA VAL A 172 27.31 -26.54 -6.53
C VAL A 172 28.39 -25.46 -6.43
N ASN A 173 29.31 -25.28 -7.40
CA ASN A 173 30.28 -24.15 -7.32
C ASN A 173 30.21 -23.15 -8.49
N THR A 174 29.38 -23.41 -9.50
CA THR A 174 29.08 -22.48 -10.60
C THR A 174 27.68 -21.88 -10.51
N HIS A 175 26.83 -22.39 -9.62
CA HIS A 175 25.47 -21.87 -9.43
C HIS A 175 25.39 -20.69 -8.48
N GLY A 176 26.26 -20.57 -7.46
CA GLY A 176 26.17 -19.47 -6.49
C GLY A 176 26.28 -18.09 -7.15
N SER A 177 27.41 -17.80 -7.79
CA SER A 177 27.65 -16.47 -8.37
C SER A 177 26.76 -16.17 -9.58
N ALA A 178 26.52 -17.15 -10.46
CA ALA A 178 25.63 -16.98 -11.61
C ALA A 178 24.16 -16.79 -11.20
N HIS A 179 23.71 -17.50 -10.17
CA HIS A 179 22.35 -17.34 -9.63
C HIS A 179 22.20 -15.99 -8.92
N VAL A 180 23.18 -15.57 -8.10
CA VAL A 180 23.19 -14.23 -7.49
C VAL A 180 23.14 -13.15 -8.57
N ALA A 181 23.97 -13.26 -9.61
CA ALA A 181 23.96 -12.30 -10.71
C ALA A 181 22.61 -12.22 -11.43
N HIS A 182 21.99 -13.36 -11.72
CA HIS A 182 20.66 -13.42 -12.30
C HIS A 182 19.60 -12.80 -11.39
N CYS A 183 19.60 -13.13 -10.10
CA CYS A 183 18.64 -12.62 -9.13
C CYS A 183 18.77 -11.11 -8.96
N VAL A 184 20.00 -10.59 -8.89
CA VAL A 184 20.25 -9.14 -8.81
C VAL A 184 19.75 -8.43 -10.07
N ASP A 185 20.04 -8.94 -11.27
CA ASP A 185 19.55 -8.33 -12.51
C ASP A 185 18.02 -8.38 -12.60
N TYR A 186 17.39 -9.48 -12.17
CA TYR A 186 15.94 -9.58 -12.08
C TYR A 186 15.33 -8.56 -11.12
N LEU A 187 15.90 -8.41 -9.91
CA LEU A 187 15.45 -7.43 -8.93
C LEU A 187 15.64 -5.99 -9.42
N ARG A 188 16.76 -5.69 -10.09
CA ARG A 188 17.00 -4.39 -10.73
C ARG A 188 15.88 -4.07 -11.73
N GLN A 189 15.53 -5.03 -12.59
CA GLN A 189 14.44 -4.87 -13.56
C GLN A 189 13.09 -4.67 -12.87
N ALA A 190 12.81 -5.42 -11.80
CA ALA A 190 11.59 -5.28 -11.00
C ALA A 190 11.49 -3.89 -10.35
N ILE A 191 12.57 -3.39 -9.74
CA ILE A 191 12.64 -2.05 -9.15
C ILE A 191 12.38 -0.98 -10.22
N MET A 192 13.02 -1.06 -11.39
CA MET A 192 12.82 -0.11 -12.48
C MET A 192 11.41 -0.19 -13.11
N CYS A 193 10.79 -1.36 -13.09
CA CYS A 193 9.44 -1.55 -13.62
C CYS A 193 8.37 -1.01 -12.65
N ALA A 194 8.57 -1.19 -11.35
CA ALA A 194 7.68 -0.65 -10.32
C ALA A 194 7.89 0.86 -10.14
N ALA A 195 9.16 1.30 -10.26
CA ALA A 195 9.62 2.68 -10.19
C ALA A 195 8.93 3.49 -9.10
N ASP A 196 9.17 3.14 -7.84
CA ASP A 196 8.58 3.87 -6.72
C ASP A 196 9.08 5.33 -6.70
N THR A 197 8.16 6.25 -6.97
CA THR A 197 8.46 7.68 -7.11
C THR A 197 8.22 8.46 -5.81
N THR A 198 8.09 7.77 -4.68
CA THR A 198 7.87 8.40 -3.37
C THR A 198 9.06 9.29 -3.01
N PRO A 199 8.83 10.57 -2.63
CA PRO A 199 9.88 11.44 -2.10
C PRO A 199 10.24 11.05 -0.66
N GLU A 200 11.42 10.47 -0.48
CA GLU A 200 11.95 10.08 0.82
C GLU A 200 12.60 11.26 1.55
N LYS A 201 12.37 11.30 2.86
CA LYS A 201 12.88 12.34 3.75
C LYS A 201 14.37 12.19 3.98
N ALA A 202 15.00 13.27 4.40
CA ALA A 202 16.37 13.23 4.87
C ALA A 202 16.47 12.42 6.16
N ARG A 203 17.54 11.64 6.29
CA ARG A 203 17.85 10.94 7.54
C ARG A 203 18.26 11.95 8.62
N VAL A 204 17.89 11.68 9.87
CA VAL A 204 18.24 12.52 11.02
C VAL A 204 19.06 11.70 12.00
N VAL A 205 20.28 12.17 12.31
CA VAL A 205 21.20 11.52 13.24
C VAL A 205 21.53 12.48 14.36
N ASN A 206 21.20 12.11 15.60
CA ASN A 206 21.43 12.96 16.79
C ASN A 206 20.86 14.39 16.64
N GLY A 207 19.69 14.51 15.99
CA GLY A 207 19.03 15.80 15.72
C GLY A 207 19.58 16.56 14.50
N THR A 208 20.61 16.04 13.82
CA THR A 208 21.20 16.66 12.64
C THR A 208 20.70 16.00 11.36
N VAL A 209 20.15 16.81 10.46
CA VAL A 209 19.70 16.40 9.12
C VAL A 209 20.91 16.06 8.25
N GLN A 210 20.89 14.89 7.62
CA GLN A 210 21.91 14.41 6.71
C GLN A 210 21.50 14.63 5.25
N GLN A 211 22.47 14.74 4.35
CA GLN A 211 22.22 14.74 2.89
C GLN A 211 22.17 13.31 2.34
N ASP A 212 21.40 12.46 3.01
CA ASP A 212 21.08 11.10 2.62
C ASP A 212 19.68 10.72 3.15
N THR A 213 19.22 9.51 2.85
CA THR A 213 17.94 8.98 3.31
C THR A 213 18.10 7.54 3.76
N ASP A 214 17.24 7.08 4.67
CA ASP A 214 17.08 5.68 5.04
C ASP A 214 15.76 5.08 4.53
N GLY A 215 14.93 5.88 3.84
CA GLY A 215 13.63 5.47 3.30
C GLY A 215 12.55 5.21 4.34
N TRP A 216 12.80 5.43 5.63
CA TRP A 216 11.85 5.11 6.68
C TRP A 216 10.89 6.26 7.00
N GLY A 217 9.69 5.93 7.49
CA GLY A 217 8.72 6.93 7.96
C GLY A 217 8.11 7.80 6.85
N VAL A 218 8.09 7.28 5.62
CA VAL A 218 7.42 7.87 4.45
C VAL A 218 6.34 6.93 3.92
N VAL A 219 5.31 7.51 3.29
CA VAL A 219 4.17 6.76 2.79
C VAL A 219 4.41 6.43 1.32
N HIS A 220 4.41 5.13 1.00
CA HIS A 220 4.52 4.61 -0.36
C HIS A 220 3.16 4.22 -0.90
N GLN A 221 3.01 4.25 -2.23
CA GLN A 221 1.79 3.80 -2.91
C GLN A 221 1.99 2.41 -3.51
N CYS A 222 1.81 1.38 -2.69
CA CYS A 222 1.97 -0.02 -3.10
C CYS A 222 0.67 -0.61 -3.66
N ARG A 223 0.80 -1.75 -4.35
CA ARG A 223 -0.32 -2.69 -4.48
C ARG A 223 -0.63 -3.26 -3.10
N ASP A 224 -1.90 -3.48 -2.81
CA ASP A 224 -2.31 -4.11 -1.57
C ASP A 224 -1.72 -5.53 -1.50
N TRP A 225 -0.83 -5.75 -0.54
CA TRP A 225 -0.09 -7.00 -0.41
C TRP A 225 -1.02 -8.16 -0.01
N ASP A 226 -1.99 -7.90 0.87
CA ASP A 226 -2.89 -8.94 1.36
C ASP A 226 -3.80 -9.40 0.23
N GLU A 227 -4.29 -8.48 -0.60
CA GLU A 227 -5.08 -8.82 -1.80
C GLU A 227 -4.23 -9.59 -2.84
N VAL A 228 -2.97 -9.20 -3.05
CA VAL A 228 -2.05 -9.95 -3.94
C VAL A 228 -1.80 -11.35 -3.40
N TYR A 229 -1.56 -11.47 -2.11
CA TYR A 229 -1.30 -12.74 -1.43
C TYR A 229 -2.52 -13.67 -1.51
N GLU A 230 -3.71 -13.19 -1.15
CA GLU A 230 -4.95 -13.96 -1.21
C GLU A 230 -5.29 -14.38 -2.63
N PHE A 231 -5.10 -13.49 -3.61
CA PHE A 231 -5.26 -13.83 -5.02
C PHE A 231 -4.33 -14.99 -5.41
N ALA A 232 -3.03 -14.90 -5.09
CA ALA A 232 -2.07 -15.95 -5.41
C ALA A 232 -2.41 -17.28 -4.71
N LYS A 233 -2.77 -17.23 -3.42
CA LYS A 233 -3.15 -18.41 -2.63
C LYS A 233 -4.38 -19.12 -3.20
N THR A 234 -5.41 -18.37 -3.57
CA THR A 234 -6.67 -18.93 -4.12
C THR A 234 -6.51 -19.45 -5.55
N ASN A 235 -5.55 -18.93 -6.31
CA ASN A 235 -5.27 -19.30 -7.70
C ASN A 235 -3.93 -20.05 -7.87
N ARG A 236 -3.43 -20.70 -6.82
CA ARG A 236 -2.13 -21.39 -6.83
C ARG A 236 -2.11 -22.55 -7.82
N ALA A 237 -0.98 -22.72 -8.51
CA ALA A 237 -0.76 -23.84 -9.42
C ALA A 237 -0.33 -25.13 -8.70
N PHE A 238 0.24 -25.00 -7.50
CA PHE A 238 0.79 -26.09 -6.70
C PHE A 238 0.49 -25.87 -5.21
N GLU A 239 0.52 -26.95 -4.42
CA GLU A 239 0.27 -26.94 -2.96
C GLU A 239 1.57 -26.81 -2.12
N SER A 240 2.70 -26.48 -2.76
CA SER A 240 3.97 -26.27 -2.05
C SER A 240 3.99 -24.93 -1.31
N GLU A 241 4.65 -24.91 -0.15
CA GLU A 241 4.84 -23.72 0.69
C GLU A 241 6.33 -23.42 0.91
N GLY A 242 6.66 -22.20 1.31
CA GLY A 242 8.02 -21.77 1.63
C GLY A 242 8.77 -21.08 0.47
N ILE A 243 9.91 -20.46 0.80
CA ILE A 243 10.77 -19.74 -0.15
C ILE A 243 11.94 -20.60 -0.65
N ILE A 244 12.43 -21.53 0.18
CA ILE A 244 13.57 -22.44 -0.09
C ILE A 244 13.20 -23.85 0.34
#